data_AF-A0AAN9AGE8-F1
#
_entry.id   AF-A0AAN9AGE8-F1
#
_cell.length_a   1.000
_cell.length_b   1.000
_cell.length_c   1.000
_cell.angle_alpha   90.00
_cell.angle_beta   90.00
_cell.angle_gamma   90.00
#
_symmetry.space_group_name_H-M   'P 1'
#
loop_
_entity.id
_entity.type
_entity.pdbx_description
1 polymer ?
#
loop_
_entity_poly.entity_id
_entity_poly.type
_entity_poly.pdbx_seq_one_letter_code
_entity_poly.pdbx_strand_id
1 'polypeptide(L)'
;MGCNQRLQTKLVTQANLTLAAINNFKDAYAWRKFNLSWNDTCTILSDTMDHHFLLVCDESECLRVLPNLPMGPVLPPITTHHARDLLADLLQYAQQYAYALEIMFLDQSLHEDTFQAHVDEIYRQMEGLVTSLHYGLHQCQVSPREMHIRRLLGKVYKGADTTMRDERGFRTLRQCYLGIQYIRQVFSTNEIYTLFS
;
A
#
# COMPACT_ATOMS: atom_id res chain seq x y z
N MET A 1 5.78 -14.66 -25.64
CA MET A 1 7.08 -14.28 -25.05
C MET A 1 7.23 -12.76 -24.73
N GLY A 2 6.14 -11.97 -24.57
CA GLY A 2 6.25 -10.49 -24.51
C GLY A 2 5.67 -9.76 -23.27
N CYS A 3 4.86 -10.40 -22.42
CA CYS A 3 4.23 -9.74 -21.25
C CYS A 3 5.27 -9.38 -20.17
N ASN A 4 6.41 -10.08 -20.12
CA ASN A 4 6.99 -10.45 -18.84
C ASN A 4 8.18 -9.59 -18.39
N GLN A 5 9.24 -9.49 -19.19
CA GLN A 5 10.48 -8.82 -18.78
C GLN A 5 10.32 -7.29 -18.67
N ARG A 6 9.55 -6.67 -19.59
CA ARG A 6 9.29 -5.23 -19.55
C ARG A 6 8.36 -4.84 -18.40
N LEU A 7 7.37 -5.68 -18.08
CA LEU A 7 6.46 -5.47 -16.96
C LEU A 7 7.18 -5.58 -15.62
N GLN A 8 8.00 -6.62 -15.45
CA GLN A 8 8.79 -6.84 -14.24
C GLN A 8 9.70 -5.64 -13.94
N THR A 9 10.52 -5.22 -14.91
CA THR A 9 11.41 -4.05 -14.74
C THR A 9 10.61 -2.80 -14.37
N LYS A 10 9.47 -2.56 -15.04
CA LYS A 10 8.61 -1.42 -14.74
C LYS A 10 8.04 -1.47 -13.31
N LEU A 11 7.53 -2.63 -12.88
CA LEU A 11 6.95 -2.82 -11.54
C LEU A 11 8.00 -2.69 -10.43
N VAL A 12 9.18 -3.31 -10.60
CA VAL A 12 10.28 -3.19 -9.64
C VAL A 12 10.78 -1.74 -9.56
N THR A 13 10.89 -1.06 -10.70
CA THR A 13 11.29 0.36 -10.74
C THR A 13 10.30 1.23 -9.98
N GLN A 14 9.00 1.06 -10.24
CA GLN A 14 7.96 1.84 -9.60
C GLN A 14 7.83 1.55 -8.10
N ALA A 15 7.98 0.27 -7.70
CA ALA A 15 8.04 -0.11 -6.29
C ALA A 15 9.25 0.54 -5.58
N ASN A 16 10.42 0.57 -6.22
CA ASN A 16 11.61 1.24 -5.67
C ASN A 16 11.42 2.75 -5.53
N LEU A 17 10.82 3.41 -6.52
CA LEU A 17 10.50 4.85 -6.43
C LEU A 17 9.56 5.13 -5.26
N THR A 18 8.53 4.31 -5.09
CA THR A 18 7.58 4.50 -3.99
C THR A 18 8.23 4.23 -2.62
N LEU A 19 9.08 3.20 -2.51
CA LEU A 19 9.85 2.94 -1.29
C LEU A 19 10.83 4.07 -0.97
N ALA A 20 11.48 4.66 -1.98
CA ALA A 20 12.37 5.80 -1.79
C ALA A 20 11.60 7.02 -1.24
N ALA A 21 10.44 7.34 -1.82
CA ALA A 21 9.58 8.41 -1.32
C ALA A 21 9.16 8.19 0.14
N ILE A 22 8.76 6.97 0.51
CA ILE A 22 8.43 6.63 1.90
C ILE A 22 9.66 6.76 2.81
N ASN A 23 10.82 6.24 2.40
CA ASN A 23 12.04 6.30 3.22
C ASN A 23 12.52 7.72 3.49
N ASN A 24 12.34 8.65 2.55
CA ASN A 24 12.69 10.06 2.73
C ASN A 24 11.83 10.76 3.80
N PHE A 25 10.68 10.19 4.14
CA PHE A 25 9.65 10.83 4.94
C PHE A 25 9.40 10.14 6.29
N LYS A 26 9.43 8.81 6.33
CA LYS A 26 8.93 7.98 7.44
C LYS A 26 9.55 8.32 8.79
N ASP A 27 10.86 8.61 8.82
CA ASP A 27 11.58 8.89 10.07
C ASP A 27 11.24 10.28 10.62
N ALA A 28 11.09 11.27 9.73
CA ALA A 28 10.66 12.61 10.10
C ALA A 28 9.23 12.63 10.63
N TYR A 29 8.34 11.84 10.02
CA TYR A 29 6.96 11.68 10.51
C TYR A 29 6.94 11.09 11.92
N ALA A 30 7.62 9.96 12.13
CA ALA A 30 7.66 9.29 13.44
C ALA A 30 8.22 10.21 14.54
N TRP A 31 9.30 10.92 14.24
CA TRP A 31 9.90 11.86 15.17
C TRP A 31 8.95 13.02 15.51
N ARG A 32 8.33 13.64 14.51
CA ARG A 32 7.46 14.80 14.72
C ARG A 32 6.19 14.45 15.51
N LYS A 33 5.63 13.27 15.28
CA LYS A 33 4.36 12.84 15.86
C LYS A 33 4.49 12.18 17.23
N PHE A 34 5.55 11.40 17.42
CA PHE A 34 5.69 10.57 18.61
C PHE A 34 6.97 10.85 19.40
N ASN A 35 7.87 11.70 18.87
CA ASN A 35 9.20 11.95 19.43
C ASN A 35 10.01 10.65 19.59
N LEU A 36 9.90 9.77 18.60
CA LEU A 36 10.51 8.45 18.55
C LEU A 36 11.10 8.19 17.16
N SER A 37 12.05 7.25 17.06
CA SER A 37 12.46 6.76 15.75
C SER A 37 11.34 5.94 15.10
N TRP A 38 11.40 5.76 13.78
CA TRP A 38 10.46 4.88 13.06
C TRP A 38 10.45 3.46 13.67
N ASN A 39 11.62 2.91 13.97
CA ASN A 39 11.75 1.55 14.50
C ASN A 39 11.16 1.43 15.91
N ASP A 40 11.39 2.41 16.78
CA ASP A 40 10.81 2.42 18.13
C ASP A 40 9.29 2.57 18.05
N THR A 41 8.80 3.43 17.15
CA THR A 41 7.37 3.62 16.92
C THR A 41 6.72 2.33 16.39
N CYS A 42 7.35 1.61 15.44
CA CYS A 42 6.90 0.29 14.99
C CYS A 42 6.81 -0.72 16.14
N THR A 43 7.77 -0.67 17.07
CA THR A 43 7.81 -1.58 18.23
C THR A 43 6.69 -1.27 19.21
N ILE A 44 6.47 0.00 19.52
CA ILE A 44 5.45 0.46 20.47
C ILE A 44 4.04 0.30 19.90
N LEU A 45 3.83 0.75 18.65
CA LEU A 45 2.57 0.63 17.94
C LEU A 45 2.51 -0.72 17.22
N SER A 46 2.42 -1.81 18.00
CA SER A 46 2.36 -3.19 17.46
C SER A 46 1.38 -3.34 16.29
N ASP A 47 1.77 -4.15 15.31
CA ASP A 47 0.96 -4.56 14.14
C ASP A 47 -0.39 -5.16 14.55
N THR A 48 -0.46 -5.78 15.72
CA THR A 48 -1.69 -6.36 16.25
C THR A 48 -2.79 -5.33 16.42
N MET A 49 -2.50 -4.04 16.48
CA MET A 49 -3.49 -2.96 16.61
C MET A 49 -3.82 -2.26 15.29
N ASP A 50 -3.12 -2.54 14.18
CA ASP A 50 -3.34 -1.86 12.89
C ASP A 50 -4.76 -2.01 12.36
N HIS A 51 -5.36 -3.17 12.65
CA HIS A 51 -6.69 -3.52 12.19
C HIS A 51 -7.82 -2.66 12.79
N HIS A 52 -7.59 -1.94 13.90
CA HIS A 52 -8.60 -1.09 14.52
C HIS A 52 -8.58 0.35 14.00
N PHE A 53 -7.43 0.84 13.57
CA PHE A 53 -7.25 2.25 13.16
C PHE A 53 -7.35 2.45 11.65
N LEU A 54 -7.40 1.37 10.87
CA LEU A 54 -7.52 1.37 9.42
C LEU A 54 -8.93 0.97 8.97
N LEU A 55 -9.95 1.39 9.73
CA LEU A 55 -11.36 1.16 9.45
C LEU A 55 -12.02 2.43 8.93
N VAL A 56 -12.62 2.34 7.74
CA VAL A 56 -13.56 3.34 7.22
C VAL A 56 -14.96 2.82 7.39
N CYS A 57 -15.85 3.64 7.92
CA CYS A 57 -17.23 3.28 8.22
C CYS A 57 -18.20 4.22 7.53
N ASP A 58 -19.40 3.69 7.26
CA ASP A 58 -20.62 4.49 7.10
C ASP A 58 -21.63 4.12 8.21
N GLU A 59 -22.88 4.53 8.06
CA GLU A 59 -23.96 4.24 9.02
C GLU A 59 -24.27 2.74 9.16
N SER A 60 -23.86 1.91 8.19
CA SER A 60 -24.27 0.51 8.05
C SER A 60 -23.15 -0.50 8.26
N GLU A 61 -21.91 -0.18 7.88
CA GLU A 61 -20.78 -1.10 7.95
C GLU A 61 -19.43 -0.38 8.10
N CYS A 62 -18.48 -1.07 8.75
CA CYS A 62 -17.07 -0.69 8.78
C CYS A 62 -16.26 -1.65 7.92
N LEU A 63 -15.46 -1.11 7.01
CA LEU A 63 -14.55 -1.86 6.14
C LEU A 63 -13.11 -1.52 6.48
N ARG A 64 -12.25 -2.53 6.39
CA ARG A 64 -10.82 -2.35 6.52
C ARG A 64 -10.25 -1.80 5.20
N VAL A 65 -9.46 -0.74 5.31
CA VAL A 65 -8.88 -0.05 4.15
C VAL A 65 -7.69 -0.81 3.59
N LEU A 66 -6.75 -1.23 4.45
CA LEU A 66 -5.48 -1.83 4.05
C LEU A 66 -5.44 -3.35 4.32
N PRO A 67 -4.78 -4.15 3.47
CA PRO A 67 -4.59 -5.58 3.72
C PRO A 67 -3.75 -5.82 4.98
N ASN A 68 -3.81 -7.04 5.54
CA ASN A 68 -2.96 -7.44 6.66
C ASN A 68 -1.74 -8.19 6.13
N LEU A 69 -0.64 -7.50 5.87
CA LEU A 69 0.60 -8.17 5.54
C LEU A 69 1.45 -8.30 6.81
N PRO A 70 1.89 -9.52 7.18
CA PRO A 70 2.81 -9.68 8.29
C PRO A 70 4.12 -8.94 8.01
N MET A 71 4.82 -8.50 9.06
CA MET A 71 6.23 -8.08 8.97
C MET A 71 7.08 -9.26 8.46
N GLY A 72 7.26 -9.33 7.15
CA GLY A 72 7.97 -10.42 6.48
C GLY A 72 7.03 -11.22 5.59
N PRO A 73 7.09 -11.04 4.27
CA PRO A 73 6.22 -11.80 3.40
C PRO A 73 6.68 -13.25 3.33
N VAL A 74 5.78 -14.16 3.69
CA VAL A 74 5.84 -15.54 3.17
C VAL A 74 5.48 -15.43 1.69
N LEU A 75 6.45 -15.65 0.81
CA LEU A 75 6.18 -15.70 -0.63
C LEU A 75 5.17 -16.83 -0.89
N PRO A 76 4.05 -16.57 -1.59
CA PRO A 76 3.07 -17.60 -1.87
C PRO A 76 3.70 -18.70 -2.75
N PRO A 77 3.35 -19.98 -2.55
CA PRO A 77 3.83 -21.07 -3.40
C PRO A 77 3.41 -20.81 -4.85
N ILE A 78 4.37 -20.82 -5.76
CA ILE A 78 4.19 -20.27 -7.10
C ILE A 78 3.86 -21.39 -8.09
N THR A 79 2.59 -21.50 -8.48
CA THR A 79 2.19 -22.19 -9.73
C THR A 79 1.70 -21.17 -10.75
N THR A 80 1.59 -21.55 -12.02
CA THR A 80 1.15 -20.68 -13.12
C THR A 80 -0.23 -20.06 -12.89
N HIS A 81 -1.15 -20.82 -12.27
CA HIS A 81 -2.47 -20.32 -11.90
C HIS A 81 -2.36 -19.28 -10.77
N HIS A 82 -1.55 -19.57 -9.75
CA HIS A 82 -1.30 -18.65 -8.63
C HIS A 82 -0.61 -17.35 -9.08
N ALA A 83 0.19 -17.36 -10.14
CA ALA A 83 0.86 -16.15 -10.64
C ALA A 83 -0.15 -15.11 -11.17
N ARG A 84 -1.17 -15.54 -11.92
CA ARG A 84 -2.23 -14.65 -12.43
C ARG A 84 -3.11 -14.10 -11.31
N ASP A 85 -3.51 -14.96 -10.38
CA ASP A 85 -4.30 -14.54 -9.22
C ASP A 85 -3.50 -13.58 -8.33
N LEU A 86 -2.21 -13.84 -8.14
CA LEU A 86 -1.31 -12.95 -7.43
C LEU A 86 -1.25 -11.57 -8.09
N LEU A 87 -1.15 -11.48 -9.42
CA LEU A 87 -1.14 -10.19 -10.11
C LEU A 87 -2.43 -9.38 -9.84
N ALA A 88 -3.58 -10.04 -9.79
CA ALA A 88 -4.85 -9.41 -9.42
C ALA A 88 -4.90 -8.99 -7.94
N ASP A 89 -4.34 -9.81 -7.03
CA ASP A 89 -4.22 -9.50 -5.61
C ASP A 89 -3.33 -8.28 -5.37
N LEU A 90 -2.16 -8.22 -6.04
CA LEU A 90 -1.24 -7.09 -5.92
C LEU A 90 -1.85 -5.79 -6.45
N LEU A 91 -2.64 -5.85 -7.53
CA LEU A 91 -3.40 -4.69 -7.99
C LEU A 91 -4.38 -4.22 -6.92
N GLN A 92 -5.16 -5.15 -6.34
CA GLN A 92 -6.11 -4.80 -5.28
C GLN A 92 -5.40 -4.14 -4.09
N TYR A 93 -4.26 -4.69 -3.64
CA TYR A 93 -3.47 -4.11 -2.56
C TYR A 93 -2.94 -2.71 -2.92
N ALA A 94 -2.39 -2.52 -4.12
CA ALA A 94 -1.90 -1.23 -4.57
C ALA A 94 -3.00 -0.16 -4.61
N GLN A 95 -4.21 -0.54 -5.05
CA GLN A 95 -5.36 0.37 -5.04
C GLN A 95 -5.81 0.72 -3.61
N GLN A 96 -5.78 -0.24 -2.69
CA GLN A 96 -6.07 0.01 -1.27
C GLN A 96 -5.06 0.98 -0.65
N TYR A 97 -3.77 0.80 -0.95
CA TYR A 97 -2.72 1.72 -0.50
C TYR A 97 -2.91 3.13 -1.08
N ALA A 98 -3.20 3.25 -2.39
CA ALA A 98 -3.46 4.54 -3.03
C ALA A 98 -4.62 5.27 -2.35
N TYR A 99 -5.73 4.58 -2.12
CA TYR A 99 -6.90 5.16 -1.44
C TYR A 99 -6.60 5.57 0.01
N ALA A 100 -5.85 4.76 0.77
CA ALA A 100 -5.45 5.13 2.13
C ALA A 100 -4.55 6.38 2.17
N LEU A 101 -3.62 6.49 1.21
CA LEU A 101 -2.74 7.65 1.05
C LEU A 101 -3.50 8.90 0.62
N GLU A 102 -4.51 8.77 -0.26
CA GLU A 102 -5.41 9.86 -0.64
C GLU A 102 -6.15 10.40 0.59
N ILE A 103 -6.73 9.52 1.41
CA ILE A 103 -7.41 9.96 2.63
C ILE A 103 -6.41 10.61 3.61
N MET A 104 -5.22 10.05 3.77
CA MET A 104 -4.17 10.65 4.59
C MET A 104 -3.79 12.04 4.08
N PHE A 105 -3.69 12.23 2.76
CA PHE A 105 -3.42 13.52 2.13
C PHE A 105 -4.54 14.52 2.45
N LEU A 106 -5.81 14.13 2.35
CA LEU A 106 -6.94 14.98 2.70
C LEU A 106 -6.90 15.38 4.18
N ASP A 107 -6.59 14.44 5.07
CA ASP A 107 -6.48 14.68 6.51
C ASP A 107 -5.35 15.67 6.84
N GLN A 108 -4.17 15.49 6.21
CA GLN A 108 -3.05 16.43 6.31
C GLN A 108 -3.44 17.81 5.73
N SER A 109 -4.11 17.86 4.59
CA SER A 109 -4.56 19.13 3.99
C SER A 109 -5.57 19.90 4.85
N LEU A 110 -6.35 19.20 5.67
CA LEU A 110 -7.39 19.81 6.51
C LEU A 110 -6.87 20.24 7.88
N HIS A 111 -5.82 19.58 8.39
CA HIS A 111 -5.41 19.72 9.78
C HIS A 111 -3.92 20.02 9.95
N GLU A 112 -3.07 19.68 8.98
CA GLU A 112 -1.61 19.59 9.13
C GLU A 112 -0.84 19.74 7.81
N ASP A 113 -0.44 20.96 7.45
CA ASP A 113 0.21 21.21 6.15
C ASP A 113 1.66 20.70 6.05
N THR A 114 2.28 20.31 7.18
CA THR A 114 3.73 20.04 7.22
C THR A 114 4.16 18.84 6.37
N PHE A 115 3.29 17.83 6.22
CA PHE A 115 3.63 16.60 5.52
C PHE A 115 2.83 16.37 4.24
N GLN A 116 1.89 17.26 3.92
CA GLN A 116 1.00 17.15 2.77
C GLN A 116 1.76 16.85 1.47
N ALA A 117 2.84 17.58 1.18
CA ALA A 117 3.64 17.39 -0.04
C ALA A 117 4.31 16.01 -0.11
N HIS A 118 4.77 15.47 1.02
CA HIS A 118 5.39 14.14 1.08
C HIS A 118 4.35 13.04 0.86
N VAL A 119 3.14 13.21 1.43
CA VAL A 119 2.04 12.25 1.23
C VAL A 119 1.55 12.26 -0.22
N ASP A 120 1.43 13.43 -0.83
CA ASP A 120 1.10 13.57 -2.27
C ASP A 120 2.16 12.90 -3.16
N GLU A 121 3.44 13.09 -2.87
CA GLU A 121 4.51 12.42 -3.60
C GLU A 121 4.37 10.89 -3.53
N ILE A 122 4.18 10.33 -2.32
CA ILE A 122 4.02 8.88 -2.13
C ILE A 122 2.76 8.38 -2.84
N TYR A 123 1.65 9.14 -2.75
CA TYR A 123 0.40 8.83 -3.45
C TYR A 123 0.61 8.73 -4.97
N ARG A 124 1.26 9.72 -5.59
CA ARG A 124 1.54 9.70 -7.04
C ARG A 124 2.43 8.54 -7.46
N GLN A 125 3.43 8.19 -6.64
CA GLN A 125 4.25 7.00 -6.91
C GLN A 125 3.44 5.71 -6.81
N MET A 126 2.50 5.63 -5.87
CA MET A 126 1.57 4.51 -5.75
C MET A 126 0.61 4.42 -6.95
N GLU A 127 0.07 5.54 -7.44
CA GLU A 127 -0.76 5.56 -8.66
C GLU A 127 0.01 5.07 -9.89
N GLY A 128 1.30 5.42 -9.98
CA GLY A 128 2.19 4.87 -11.00
C GLY A 128 2.31 3.34 -10.92
N LEU A 129 2.33 2.79 -9.69
CA LEU A 129 2.38 1.34 -9.46
C LEU A 129 1.07 0.67 -9.85
N VAL A 130 -0.08 1.25 -9.44
CA VAL A 130 -1.42 0.82 -9.83
C VAL A 130 -1.56 0.79 -11.35
N THR A 131 -1.13 1.85 -12.03
CA THR A 131 -1.17 1.94 -13.51
C THR A 131 -0.31 0.85 -14.16
N SER A 132 0.87 0.58 -13.60
CA SER A 132 1.77 -0.47 -14.11
C SER A 132 1.19 -1.86 -13.91
N LEU A 133 0.53 -2.12 -12.78
CA LEU A 133 -0.17 -3.37 -12.51
C LEU A 133 -1.36 -3.57 -13.44
N HIS A 134 -2.20 -2.55 -13.63
CA HIS A 134 -3.32 -2.58 -14.61
C HIS A 134 -2.85 -2.95 -16.02
N TYR A 135 -1.78 -2.30 -16.48
CA TYR A 135 -1.16 -2.65 -17.76
C TYR A 135 -0.74 -4.12 -17.79
N GLY A 136 -0.15 -4.64 -16.71
CA GLY A 136 0.23 -6.03 -16.56
C GLY A 136 -0.95 -7.00 -16.66
N LEU A 137 -2.05 -6.73 -15.94
CA LEU A 137 -3.27 -7.55 -15.99
C LEU A 137 -3.82 -7.62 -17.41
N HIS A 138 -3.89 -6.48 -18.11
CA HIS A 138 -4.37 -6.43 -19.49
C HIS A 138 -3.50 -7.27 -20.43
N GLN A 139 -2.17 -7.12 -20.36
CA GLN A 139 -1.23 -7.88 -21.20
C GLN A 139 -1.30 -9.39 -20.94
N CYS A 140 -1.54 -9.78 -19.69
CA CYS A 140 -1.59 -11.17 -19.27
C CYS A 140 -3.03 -11.74 -19.18
N GLN A 141 -4.03 -10.99 -19.69
CA GLN A 141 -5.45 -11.38 -19.79
C GLN A 141 -6.09 -11.80 -18.45
N VAL A 142 -5.77 -11.09 -17.38
CA VAL A 142 -6.33 -11.32 -16.03
C VAL A 142 -7.36 -10.25 -15.72
N SER A 143 -8.51 -10.65 -15.15
CA SER A 143 -9.55 -9.69 -14.73
C SER A 143 -9.22 -9.08 -13.36
N PRO A 144 -9.36 -7.76 -13.17
CA PRO A 144 -9.14 -7.10 -11.89
C PRO A 144 -10.23 -7.41 -10.87
N ARG A 145 -9.90 -7.31 -9.57
CA ARG A 145 -10.85 -7.45 -8.45
C ARG A 145 -11.44 -6.09 -8.04
N GLU A 146 -12.25 -5.48 -8.91
CA GLU A 146 -12.71 -4.09 -8.74
C GLU A 146 -13.71 -3.86 -7.57
N MET A 147 -14.38 -4.91 -7.10
CA MET A 147 -15.49 -4.76 -6.15
C MET A 147 -15.09 -4.18 -4.80
N HIS A 148 -13.83 -4.36 -4.38
CA HIS A 148 -13.42 -3.96 -3.04
C HIS A 148 -13.27 -2.44 -2.91
N ILE A 149 -12.59 -1.79 -3.86
CA ILE A 149 -12.32 -0.34 -3.82
C ILE A 149 -13.61 0.47 -3.92
N ARG A 150 -14.54 0.07 -4.80
CA ARG A 150 -15.83 0.75 -4.95
C ARG A 150 -16.62 0.79 -3.64
N ARG A 151 -16.47 -0.21 -2.77
CA ARG A 151 -17.12 -0.24 -1.45
C ARG A 151 -16.47 0.68 -0.44
N LEU A 152 -15.21 1.08 -0.62
CA LEU A 152 -14.53 2.00 0.29
C LEU A 152 -14.92 3.46 0.00
N LEU A 153 -15.22 3.80 -1.26
CA LEU A 153 -15.61 5.15 -1.67
C LEU A 153 -16.80 5.67 -0.85
N GLY A 154 -16.67 6.89 -0.33
CA GLY A 154 -17.71 7.56 0.46
C GLY A 154 -17.74 7.20 1.95
N LYS A 155 -16.89 6.28 2.42
CA LYS A 155 -16.75 5.97 3.86
C LYS A 155 -15.73 6.88 4.54
N VAL A 156 -15.88 7.09 5.84
CA VAL A 156 -15.03 7.98 6.65
C VAL A 156 -14.32 7.20 7.74
N TYR A 157 -13.07 7.55 8.07
CA TYR A 157 -12.36 6.89 9.16
C TYR A 157 -13.06 7.03 10.51
N LYS A 158 -13.04 5.95 11.28
CA LYS A 158 -13.55 5.94 12.65
C LYS A 158 -12.53 6.62 13.59
N GLY A 159 -12.98 7.62 14.35
CA GLY A 159 -12.16 8.34 15.33
C GLY A 159 -11.46 9.57 14.72
N ALA A 160 -11.75 10.74 15.29
CA ALA A 160 -11.35 12.04 14.75
C ALA A 160 -10.41 12.83 15.67
N ASP A 161 -10.02 12.30 16.83
CA ASP A 161 -9.06 12.99 17.69
C ASP A 161 -7.63 12.93 17.12
N THR A 162 -6.81 13.92 17.50
CA THR A 162 -5.47 14.11 16.93
C THR A 162 -4.57 12.88 17.11
N THR A 163 -4.63 12.20 18.25
CA THR A 163 -3.81 11.01 18.51
C THR A 163 -4.20 9.87 17.59
N MET A 164 -5.50 9.63 17.39
CA MET A 164 -5.99 8.62 16.45
C MET A 164 -5.59 8.95 15.00
N ARG A 165 -5.60 10.24 14.60
CA ARG A 165 -5.15 10.66 13.27
C ARG A 165 -3.66 10.40 13.06
N ASP A 166 -2.83 10.76 14.05
CA ASP A 166 -1.38 10.59 13.99
C ASP A 166 -1.00 9.10 13.87
N GLU A 167 -1.60 8.26 14.72
CA GLU A 167 -1.42 6.81 14.67
C GLU A 167 -1.92 6.24 13.34
N ARG A 168 -3.08 6.68 12.83
CA ARG A 168 -3.60 6.23 11.54
C ARG A 168 -2.65 6.58 10.40
N GLY A 169 -2.13 7.79 10.34
CA GLY A 169 -1.15 8.19 9.33
C GLY A 169 0.13 7.34 9.40
N PHE A 170 0.64 7.10 10.61
CA PHE A 170 1.80 6.22 10.82
C PHE A 170 1.54 4.80 10.31
N ARG A 171 0.41 4.21 10.72
CA ARG A 171 0.05 2.82 10.38
C ARG A 171 -0.23 2.67 8.88
N THR A 172 -0.82 3.69 8.24
CA THR A 172 -0.97 3.74 6.77
C THR A 172 0.39 3.71 6.08
N LEU A 173 1.33 4.57 6.48
CA LEU A 173 2.68 4.59 5.93
C LEU A 173 3.39 3.25 6.13
N ARG A 174 3.26 2.65 7.32
CA ARG A 174 3.88 1.36 7.64
C ARG A 174 3.35 0.24 6.76
N GLN A 175 2.02 0.11 6.64
CA GLN A 175 1.41 -0.93 5.81
C GLN A 175 1.72 -0.72 4.33
N CYS A 176 1.74 0.53 3.84
CA CYS A 176 2.21 0.82 2.49
C CYS A 176 3.67 0.40 2.29
N TYR A 177 4.56 0.73 3.23
CA TYR A 177 5.97 0.34 3.18
C TYR A 177 6.15 -1.18 3.07
N LEU A 178 5.52 -1.93 3.99
CA LEU A 178 5.57 -3.40 4.00
C LEU A 178 4.97 -4.00 2.73
N GLY A 179 3.84 -3.46 2.27
CA GLY A 179 3.17 -3.91 1.05
C GLY A 179 3.99 -3.71 -0.21
N ILE A 180 4.70 -2.59 -0.34
CA ILE A 180 5.53 -2.35 -1.51
C ILE A 180 6.82 -3.17 -1.44
N GLN A 181 7.38 -3.40 -0.25
CA GLN A 181 8.48 -4.35 -0.09
C GLN A 181 8.08 -5.76 -0.57
N TYR A 182 6.87 -6.20 -0.22
CA TYR A 182 6.32 -7.46 -0.71
C TYR A 182 6.17 -7.49 -2.23
N ILE A 183 5.51 -6.47 -2.82
CA ILE A 183 5.35 -6.36 -4.28
C ILE A 183 6.72 -6.41 -4.97
N ARG A 184 7.70 -5.65 -4.49
CA ARG A 184 9.07 -5.67 -5.02
C ARG A 184 9.68 -7.06 -4.95
N GLN A 185 9.58 -7.75 -3.82
CA GLN A 185 10.18 -9.07 -3.61
C GLN A 185 9.56 -10.13 -4.53
N VAL A 186 8.23 -10.11 -4.67
CA VAL A 186 7.49 -10.95 -5.63
C VAL A 186 8.08 -10.78 -7.03
N PHE A 187 8.18 -9.55 -7.53
CA PHE A 187 8.71 -9.31 -8.88
C PHE A 187 10.25 -9.38 -8.99
N SER A 188 10.99 -9.54 -7.90
CA SER A 188 12.45 -9.75 -7.93
C SER A 188 12.86 -11.23 -7.95
N THR A 189 11.90 -12.14 -7.77
CA THR A 189 12.18 -13.59 -7.66
C THR A 189 12.15 -14.26 -9.04
N ASN A 190 13.22 -14.96 -9.40
CA ASN A 190 13.39 -15.62 -10.72
C ASN A 190 12.37 -16.72 -11.03
N GLU A 191 11.67 -17.27 -10.03
CA GLU A 191 10.68 -18.34 -10.21
C GLU A 191 9.33 -17.83 -10.73
N ILE A 192 8.99 -16.57 -10.45
CA ILE A 192 7.79 -15.93 -11.01
C ILE A 192 8.00 -15.60 -12.50
N TYR A 193 9.24 -15.34 -12.89
CA TYR A 193 9.64 -15.04 -14.27
C TYR A 193 9.30 -16.20 -15.22
N THR A 194 9.56 -17.46 -14.85
CA THR A 194 9.26 -18.63 -15.70
C THR A 194 7.76 -18.90 -15.85
N LEU A 195 6.92 -18.44 -14.92
CA LEU A 195 5.49 -18.76 -14.89
C LEU A 195 4.61 -17.79 -15.69
N PHE A 196 5.13 -16.62 -16.03
CA PHE A 196 4.49 -15.65 -16.93
C PHE A 196 5.08 -15.70 -18.37
N SER A 197 5.98 -16.65 -18.64
CA SER A 197 6.64 -16.88 -19.94
C SER A 197 5.74 -17.65 -20.91
#